data_AF-A0A3B0TH49-F1
#
_entry.id   AF-A0A3B0TH49-F1
#
_cell.length_a   1.000
_cell.length_b   1.000
_cell.length_c   1.000
_cell.angle_alpha   90.00
_cell.angle_beta   90.00
_cell.angle_gamma   90.00
#
_symmetry.space_group_name_H-M   'P 1'
#
loop_
_entity.id
_entity.type
_entity.pdbx_description
1 polymer ?
#
loop_
_entity_poly.entity_id
_entity_poly.type
_entity_poly.pdbx_seq_one_letter_code
_entity_poly.pdbx_strand_id
1 'polypeptide(L)'
;MRHTPSTAMRRLVVVLVLVAAACSGSATATTATTAVAPANSSTMAPGSAAPQILFGSGEMPPTFPDDFPIPDSAKIGSTMVDDTNGRSEMILRVAAAQDALVVFYNQNLEQLGYTFSNELRTDGQAVVTFSRDDVSGTILVREAATDLSEAIVRIGF
;
A
#
# COMPACT_ATOMS: atom_id res chain seq x y z
N MET A 1 4.72 -36.32 42.32
CA MET A 1 3.61 -36.33 41.35
C MET A 1 2.85 -35.01 41.51
N ARG A 2 3.13 -34.03 40.65
CA ARG A 2 2.50 -32.70 40.69
C ARG A 2 1.60 -32.58 39.47
N HIS A 3 0.30 -32.50 39.72
CA HIS A 3 -0.73 -32.21 38.73
C HIS A 3 -0.66 -30.74 38.33
N THR A 4 -0.66 -30.47 37.03
CA THR A 4 -0.93 -29.14 36.46
C THR A 4 -2.17 -29.28 35.57
N PRO A 5 -3.31 -28.68 35.92
CA PRO A 5 -4.49 -28.72 35.05
C PRO A 5 -4.41 -27.67 33.95
N SER A 6 -4.84 -28.16 32.78
CA SER A 6 -5.10 -27.51 31.50
C SER A 6 -6.24 -26.48 31.54
N THR A 7 -6.15 -25.50 30.63
CA THR A 7 -7.22 -24.73 29.94
C THR A 7 -8.22 -23.89 30.76
N ALA A 8 -8.27 -22.59 30.46
CA ALA A 8 -9.53 -21.82 30.45
C ALA A 8 -9.45 -20.57 29.55
N MET A 9 -9.88 -20.77 28.31
CA MET A 9 -10.53 -19.83 27.39
C MET A 9 -11.38 -18.77 28.12
N ARG A 10 -11.17 -17.47 27.86
CA ARG A 10 -12.08 -16.41 28.35
C ARG A 10 -12.30 -15.29 27.35
N ARG A 11 -13.27 -15.57 26.47
CA ARG A 11 -14.36 -14.72 25.97
C ARG A 11 -14.06 -13.24 25.67
N LEU A 12 -13.91 -13.01 24.37
CA LEU A 12 -14.34 -11.87 23.56
C LEU A 12 -15.56 -11.10 24.15
N VAL A 13 -15.44 -9.77 24.27
CA VAL A 13 -16.58 -8.84 24.36
C VAL A 13 -16.33 -7.72 23.36
N VAL A 14 -17.07 -7.73 22.26
CA VAL A 14 -17.10 -6.68 21.23
C VAL A 14 -18.27 -5.76 21.56
N VAL A 15 -18.00 -4.48 21.80
CA VAL A 15 -19.02 -3.43 21.91
C VAL A 15 -19.05 -2.68 20.58
N LEU A 16 -20.12 -2.92 19.83
CA LEU A 16 -20.40 -2.32 18.53
C LEU A 16 -21.25 -1.07 18.75
N VAL A 17 -20.70 0.12 18.51
CA VAL A 17 -21.45 1.40 18.56
C VAL A 17 -21.66 1.88 17.13
N LEU A 18 -22.90 1.73 16.64
CA LEU A 18 -23.38 2.42 15.43
C LEU A 18 -23.68 3.87 15.77
N VAL A 19 -23.01 4.81 15.09
CA VAL A 19 -23.48 6.20 15.01
C VAL A 19 -23.84 6.49 13.55
N ALA A 20 -25.14 6.50 13.28
CA ALA A 20 -25.72 7.02 12.06
C ALA A 20 -25.74 8.55 12.15
N ALA A 21 -24.90 9.23 11.38
CA ALA A 21 -25.04 10.65 11.11
C ALA A 21 -25.69 10.81 9.73
N ALA A 22 -27.00 11.05 9.73
CA ALA A 22 -27.75 11.51 8.58
C ALA A 22 -27.33 12.95 8.26
N CYS A 23 -26.89 13.20 7.03
CA CYS A 23 -26.87 14.55 6.47
C CYS A 23 -27.81 14.57 5.27
N SER A 24 -29.03 15.02 5.52
CA SER A 24 -30.01 15.42 4.52
C SER A 24 -29.54 16.70 3.84
N GLY A 25 -29.36 16.66 2.52
CA GLY A 25 -29.00 17.84 1.73
C GLY A 25 -29.60 17.74 0.33
N SER A 26 -30.89 18.05 0.21
CA SER A 26 -31.56 18.22 -1.09
C SER A 26 -31.20 19.58 -1.67
N ALA A 27 -30.59 19.62 -2.84
CA ALA A 27 -30.56 20.81 -3.69
C ALA A 27 -30.50 20.43 -5.17
N THR A 28 -31.69 20.42 -5.77
CA THR A 28 -32.05 20.90 -7.12
C THR A 28 -31.07 20.67 -8.27
N ALA A 29 -31.49 19.79 -9.18
CA ALA A 29 -30.95 19.70 -10.53
C ALA A 29 -31.14 21.03 -11.29
N THR A 30 -30.07 21.53 -11.91
CA THR A 30 -30.16 22.43 -13.06
C THR A 30 -29.28 21.86 -14.16
N THR A 31 -29.94 21.33 -15.18
CA THR A 31 -29.31 20.92 -16.45
C THR A 31 -28.87 22.19 -17.18
N ALA A 32 -27.56 22.33 -17.41
CA ALA A 32 -27.03 23.25 -18.41
C ALA A 32 -26.10 22.47 -19.33
N THR A 33 -26.65 22.11 -20.49
CA THR A 33 -25.90 21.59 -21.63
C THR A 33 -25.07 22.72 -22.22
N THR A 34 -23.74 22.62 -22.16
CA THR A 34 -22.86 23.37 -23.06
C THR A 34 -21.81 22.41 -23.59
N ALA A 35 -21.98 22.00 -24.84
CA ALA A 35 -20.93 21.36 -25.62
C ALA A 35 -19.84 22.41 -25.93
N VAL A 36 -18.58 22.09 -25.62
CA VAL A 36 -17.41 22.77 -26.19
C VAL A 36 -16.40 21.70 -26.63
N ALA A 37 -16.01 21.81 -27.89
CA ALA A 37 -15.12 20.93 -28.64
C ALA A 37 -13.67 20.91 -28.09
N PRO A 38 -12.82 19.94 -28.48
CA PRO A 38 -11.46 19.81 -27.95
C PRO A 38 -10.54 20.83 -28.61
N ALA A 39 -9.77 21.57 -27.80
CA ALA A 39 -8.65 22.39 -28.29
C ALA A 39 -7.36 21.88 -27.68
N ASN A 40 -6.60 21.16 -28.50
CA ASN A 40 -5.20 20.83 -28.27
C ASN A 40 -4.33 22.09 -28.33
N SER A 41 -3.13 21.97 -27.76
CA SER A 41 -1.95 22.85 -27.81
C SER A 41 -1.87 24.01 -26.82
N SER A 42 -1.38 23.70 -25.62
CA SER A 42 -0.66 24.65 -24.77
C SER A 42 0.83 24.52 -25.08
N THR A 43 1.40 25.49 -25.80
CA THR A 43 2.85 25.68 -25.89
C THR A 43 3.38 26.03 -24.49
N MET A 44 4.08 25.10 -23.84
CA MET A 44 4.77 25.37 -22.57
C MET A 44 6.05 26.16 -22.83
N ALA A 45 6.20 27.29 -22.13
CA ALA A 45 7.46 27.99 -21.98
C ALA A 45 8.46 27.11 -21.18
N PRO A 46 9.76 27.14 -21.47
CA PRO A 46 10.75 26.39 -20.71
C PRO A 46 11.00 27.13 -19.39
N GLY A 47 10.44 26.63 -18.30
CA GLY A 47 10.63 27.23 -16.99
C GLY A 47 9.96 26.43 -15.88
N SER A 48 10.76 25.61 -15.19
CA SER A 48 10.44 24.86 -13.98
C SER A 48 9.32 23.82 -14.12
N ALA A 49 9.69 22.55 -14.26
CA ALA A 49 8.74 21.45 -14.09
C ALA A 49 8.05 21.64 -12.73
N ALA A 50 6.73 21.78 -12.74
CA ALA A 50 5.97 21.83 -11.51
C ALA A 50 6.21 20.51 -10.74
N PRO A 51 6.30 20.53 -9.40
CA PRO A 51 6.35 19.32 -8.60
C PRO A 51 5.25 18.36 -9.04
N GLN A 52 5.65 17.18 -9.52
CA GLN A 52 4.78 16.27 -10.23
C GLN A 52 4.48 15.09 -9.31
N ILE A 53 3.21 14.95 -8.92
CA ILE A 53 2.68 13.70 -8.40
C ILE A 53 2.04 12.96 -9.57
N LEU A 54 2.55 11.79 -9.87
CA LEU A 54 2.06 10.89 -10.91
C LEU A 54 1.31 9.73 -10.25
N PHE A 55 0.07 9.52 -10.65
CA PHE A 55 -0.70 8.34 -10.26
C PHE A 55 -0.74 7.33 -11.40
N GLY A 56 -0.62 6.05 -11.05
CA GLY A 56 -0.72 4.93 -11.99
C GLY A 56 -1.53 3.79 -11.40
N SER A 57 -1.65 2.71 -12.17
CA SER A 57 -2.32 1.49 -11.71
C SER A 57 -1.88 0.28 -12.53
N GLY A 58 -1.83 -0.90 -11.91
CA GLY A 58 -1.63 -2.18 -12.61
C GLY A 58 -0.17 -2.50 -12.96
N GLU A 59 0.74 -1.54 -12.87
CA GLU A 59 2.15 -1.68 -13.22
C GLU A 59 3.05 -1.14 -12.10
N MET A 60 4.24 -1.74 -11.95
CA MET A 60 5.25 -1.28 -10.99
C MET A 60 5.78 0.08 -11.44
N PRO A 61 5.91 1.08 -10.54
CA PRO A 61 6.44 2.39 -10.93
C PRO A 61 7.89 2.27 -11.44
N PRO A 62 8.30 3.08 -12.43
CA PRO A 62 9.63 3.00 -13.03
C PRO A 62 10.77 3.41 -12.07
N THR A 63 10.42 3.97 -10.92
CA THR A 63 11.33 4.35 -9.83
C THR A 63 11.70 3.16 -8.93
N PHE A 64 10.96 2.06 -8.99
CA PHE A 64 11.32 0.83 -8.28
C PHE A 64 12.47 0.12 -9.00
N PRO A 65 13.39 -0.53 -8.27
CA PRO A 65 14.36 -1.43 -8.88
C PRO A 65 13.66 -2.51 -9.70
N ASP A 66 14.18 -2.80 -10.90
CA ASP A 66 13.63 -3.83 -11.79
C ASP A 66 13.60 -5.23 -11.14
N ASP A 67 14.52 -5.47 -10.21
CA ASP A 67 14.66 -6.71 -9.46
C ASP A 67 13.91 -6.70 -8.11
N PHE A 68 13.12 -5.66 -7.82
CA PHE A 68 12.34 -5.62 -6.59
C PHE A 68 11.36 -6.81 -6.53
N PRO A 69 11.35 -7.60 -5.44
CA PRO A 69 10.63 -8.85 -5.42
C PRO A 69 9.12 -8.63 -5.34
N ILE A 70 8.40 -9.07 -6.37
CA ILE A 70 6.94 -9.07 -6.41
C ILE A 70 6.44 -10.52 -6.36
N PRO A 71 5.56 -10.91 -5.41
CA PRO A 71 4.99 -12.25 -5.40
C PRO A 71 4.24 -12.56 -6.70
N ASP A 72 4.38 -13.77 -7.24
CA ASP A 72 3.73 -14.17 -8.50
C ASP A 72 2.19 -14.03 -8.47
N SER A 73 1.58 -14.22 -7.30
CA SER A 73 0.13 -14.08 -7.10
C SER A 73 -0.32 -12.62 -6.92
N ALA A 74 0.60 -11.66 -6.87
CA ALA A 74 0.31 -10.27 -6.61
C ALA A 74 -0.45 -9.62 -7.77
N LYS A 75 -1.43 -8.79 -7.42
CA LYS A 75 -2.06 -7.82 -8.31
C LYS A 75 -1.67 -6.42 -7.86
N ILE A 76 -1.03 -5.69 -8.75
CA ILE A 76 -0.67 -4.29 -8.53
C ILE A 76 -1.95 -3.45 -8.67
N GLY A 77 -2.30 -2.74 -7.61
CA GLY A 77 -3.41 -1.82 -7.56
C GLY A 77 -2.96 -0.42 -7.98
N SER A 78 -3.26 0.57 -7.16
CA SER A 78 -2.83 1.95 -7.36
C SER A 78 -1.33 2.11 -7.11
N THR A 79 -0.72 3.02 -7.86
CA THR A 79 0.66 3.45 -7.67
C THR A 79 0.77 4.98 -7.66
N MET A 80 1.84 5.48 -7.05
CA MET A 80 2.13 6.90 -6.97
C MET A 80 3.63 7.12 -7.05
N VAL A 81 4.05 8.11 -7.84
CA VAL A 81 5.39 8.68 -7.81
C VAL A 81 5.25 10.14 -7.40
N ASP A 82 5.94 10.54 -6.34
CA ASP A 82 5.99 11.89 -5.82
C ASP A 82 7.43 12.41 -5.93
N ASP A 83 7.76 12.99 -7.09
CA ASP A 83 9.09 13.52 -7.40
C ASP A 83 9.47 14.68 -6.48
N THR A 84 8.47 15.34 -5.89
CA THR A 84 8.68 16.46 -4.95
C THR A 84 9.33 15.98 -3.66
N ASN A 85 8.95 14.80 -3.20
CA ASN A 85 9.38 14.23 -1.93
C ASN A 85 10.32 13.03 -2.10
N GLY A 86 10.75 12.72 -3.33
CA GLY A 86 11.60 11.57 -3.64
C GLY A 86 10.99 10.26 -3.17
N ARG A 87 9.67 10.06 -3.35
CA ARG A 87 8.96 8.88 -2.83
C ARG A 87 8.10 8.22 -3.88
N SER A 88 8.16 6.90 -3.95
CA SER A 88 7.21 6.10 -4.73
C SER A 88 6.46 5.11 -3.86
N GLU A 89 5.20 4.84 -4.21
CA GLU A 89 4.32 3.91 -3.51
C GLU A 89 3.64 2.97 -4.51
N MET A 90 3.51 1.71 -4.13
CA MET A 90 2.74 0.70 -4.83
C MET A 90 1.92 -0.13 -3.85
N ILE A 91 0.66 -0.36 -4.16
CA ILE A 91 -0.22 -1.23 -3.38
C ILE A 91 -0.39 -2.57 -4.10
N LEU A 92 -0.16 -3.65 -3.37
CA LEU A 92 -0.28 -5.03 -3.85
C LEU A 92 -1.42 -5.74 -3.12
N ARG A 93 -2.22 -6.51 -3.86
CA ARG A 93 -3.12 -7.53 -3.32
C ARG A 93 -2.52 -8.90 -3.61
N VAL A 94 -2.32 -9.71 -2.59
CA VAL A 94 -1.59 -10.98 -2.72
C VAL A 94 -2.45 -12.10 -2.15
N ALA A 95 -2.60 -13.20 -2.91
CA ALA A 95 -3.27 -14.41 -2.44
C ALA A 95 -2.35 -15.23 -1.52
N ALA A 96 -2.08 -14.66 -0.34
CA ALA A 96 -1.25 -15.22 0.71
C ALA A 96 -1.67 -14.64 2.06
N ALA A 97 -1.43 -15.40 3.13
CA ALA A 97 -1.52 -14.88 4.49
C ALA A 97 -0.35 -13.90 4.78
N GLN A 98 -0.53 -13.04 5.78
CA GLN A 98 0.44 -12.00 6.14
C GLN A 98 1.81 -12.59 6.50
N ASP A 99 1.84 -13.67 7.29
CA ASP A 99 3.06 -14.35 7.73
C ASP A 99 3.84 -14.93 6.53
N ALA A 100 3.14 -15.61 5.62
CA ALA A 100 3.74 -16.13 4.39
C ALA A 100 4.29 -15.01 3.51
N LEU A 101 3.60 -13.86 3.41
CA LEU A 101 4.05 -12.72 2.64
C LEU A 101 5.27 -12.03 3.27
N VAL A 102 5.34 -11.92 4.59
CA VAL A 102 6.53 -11.43 5.30
C VAL A 102 7.72 -12.37 5.07
N VAL A 103 7.52 -13.69 5.13
CA VAL A 103 8.56 -14.69 4.84
C VAL A 103 9.06 -14.55 3.40
N PHE A 104 8.16 -14.38 2.43
CA PHE A 104 8.52 -14.14 1.03
C PHE A 104 9.47 -12.94 0.90
N TYR A 105 9.12 -11.78 1.48
CA TYR A 105 9.95 -10.60 1.37
C TYR A 105 11.32 -10.81 2.04
N ASN A 106 11.36 -11.38 3.24
CA ASN A 106 12.62 -11.62 3.93
C ASN A 106 13.60 -12.46 3.09
N GLN A 107 13.12 -13.57 2.52
CA GLN A 107 13.96 -14.47 1.73
C GLN A 107 14.46 -13.81 0.44
N ASN A 108 13.60 -13.10 -0.28
CA ASN A 108 13.99 -12.48 -1.54
C ASN A 108 14.85 -11.23 -1.32
N LEU A 109 14.56 -10.42 -0.31
CA LEU A 109 15.39 -9.27 0.06
C LEU A 109 16.79 -9.72 0.47
N GLU A 110 16.91 -10.79 1.27
CA GLU A 110 18.21 -11.38 1.62
C GLU A 110 18.98 -11.85 0.37
N GLN A 111 18.32 -12.59 -0.53
CA GLN A 111 18.94 -13.08 -1.77
C GLN A 111 19.42 -11.96 -2.69
N LEU A 112 18.72 -10.82 -2.70
CA LEU A 112 19.03 -9.65 -3.50
C LEU A 112 20.02 -8.69 -2.81
N GLY A 113 20.52 -9.05 -1.62
CA GLY A 113 21.52 -8.29 -0.88
C GLY A 113 20.99 -7.07 -0.12
N TYR A 114 19.68 -7.00 0.14
CA TYR A 114 19.11 -5.96 0.99
C TYR A 114 19.40 -6.24 2.46
N THR A 115 19.66 -5.18 3.22
CA THR A 115 19.49 -5.23 4.67
C THR A 115 18.03 -5.00 5.00
N PHE A 116 17.48 -5.73 5.98
CA PHE A 116 16.09 -5.56 6.39
C PHE A 116 15.85 -5.83 7.87
N SER A 117 14.75 -5.30 8.38
CA SER A 117 14.24 -5.56 9.72
C SER A 117 12.72 -5.69 9.70
N ASN A 118 12.18 -6.42 10.67
CA ASN A 118 10.76 -6.71 10.78
C ASN A 118 10.19 -6.24 12.11
N GLU A 119 9.01 -5.66 12.06
CA GLU A 119 8.23 -5.25 13.23
C GLU A 119 6.79 -5.73 13.06
N LEU A 120 6.26 -6.46 14.05
CA LEU A 120 4.83 -6.68 14.18
C LEU A 120 4.25 -5.63 15.12
N ARG A 121 3.42 -4.73 14.58
CA ARG A 121 2.79 -3.65 15.32
C ARG A 121 1.63 -4.17 16.18
N THR A 122 1.26 -3.37 17.18
CA THR A 122 0.16 -3.68 18.11
C THR A 122 -1.22 -3.73 17.44
N ASP A 123 -1.37 -3.13 16.26
CA ASP A 123 -2.58 -3.16 15.44
C ASP A 123 -2.64 -4.37 14.48
N GLY A 124 -1.68 -5.30 14.59
CA GLY A 124 -1.61 -6.50 13.77
C GLY A 124 -0.96 -6.29 12.40
N GLN A 125 -0.43 -5.10 12.09
CA GLN A 125 0.30 -4.88 10.84
C GLN A 125 1.75 -5.32 10.98
N ALA A 126 2.24 -6.07 9.98
CA ALA A 126 3.65 -6.35 9.84
C ALA A 126 4.33 -5.27 9.00
N VAL A 127 5.53 -4.87 9.38
CA VAL A 127 6.32 -3.86 8.69
C VAL A 127 7.69 -4.44 8.42
N VAL A 128 8.08 -4.47 7.15
CA VAL A 128 9.44 -4.77 6.73
C VAL A 128 10.10 -3.46 6.35
N THR A 129 11.18 -3.07 7.02
CA THR A 129 12.02 -1.95 6.59
C THR A 129 13.20 -2.53 5.83
N PHE A 130 13.57 -1.96 4.69
CA PHE A 130 14.66 -2.47 3.87
C PHE A 130 15.52 -1.36 3.29
N SER A 131 16.77 -1.68 2.95
CA SER A 131 17.65 -0.80 2.19
C SER A 131 18.73 -1.57 1.42
N ARG A 132 19.11 -1.03 0.26
CA ARG A 132 20.22 -1.45 -0.60
C ARG A 132 20.68 -0.25 -1.41
N ASP A 133 21.97 0.09 -1.32
CA ASP A 133 22.55 1.27 -1.96
C ASP A 133 21.75 2.55 -1.64
N ASP A 134 21.31 3.29 -2.66
CA ASP A 134 20.53 4.52 -2.52
C ASP A 134 19.00 4.27 -2.35
N VAL A 135 18.56 3.01 -2.42
CA VAL A 135 17.14 2.65 -2.29
C VAL A 135 16.85 2.18 -0.87
N SER A 136 15.89 2.83 -0.21
CA SER A 136 15.39 2.41 1.10
C SER A 136 13.88 2.53 1.15
N GLY A 137 13.23 1.73 2.00
CA GLY A 137 11.79 1.66 1.97
C GLY A 137 11.16 0.88 3.11
N THR A 138 9.83 0.83 3.04
CA THR A 138 9.00 0.05 3.94
C THR A 138 7.97 -0.76 3.16
N ILE A 139 7.67 -1.94 3.67
CA ILE A 139 6.57 -2.80 3.23
C ILE A 139 5.64 -2.92 4.41
N LEU A 140 4.47 -2.30 4.34
CA LEU A 140 3.42 -2.46 5.32
C LEU A 140 2.49 -3.57 4.84
N VAL A 141 2.47 -4.69 5.55
CA VAL A 141 1.63 -5.85 5.25
C VAL A 141 0.46 -5.89 6.22
N ARG A 142 -0.75 -5.83 5.70
CA ARG A 142 -1.99 -5.99 6.46
C ARG A 142 -2.44 -7.44 6.43
N GLU A 143 -3.14 -7.85 7.49
CA GLU A 143 -3.80 -9.16 7.53
C GLU A 143 -4.71 -9.35 6.32
N ALA A 144 -4.83 -10.63 5.93
CA ALA A 144 -5.66 -10.99 4.81
C ALA A 144 -7.14 -10.75 5.13
N ALA A 145 -7.78 -9.88 4.33
CA ALA A 145 -9.23 -9.84 4.27
C ALA A 145 -9.65 -10.76 3.13
N THR A 146 -10.51 -11.74 3.41
CA THR A 146 -11.00 -12.71 2.40
C THR A 146 -9.86 -13.40 1.63
N ASP A 147 -8.87 -13.92 2.36
CA ASP A 147 -7.69 -14.64 1.82
C ASP A 147 -6.72 -13.80 0.96
N LEU A 148 -6.87 -12.48 0.95
CA LEU A 148 -5.98 -11.55 0.26
C LEU A 148 -5.30 -10.59 1.24
N SER A 149 -4.00 -10.74 1.44
CA SER A 149 -3.20 -9.72 2.13
C SER A 149 -2.98 -8.50 1.24
N GLU A 150 -2.88 -7.34 1.88
CA GLU A 150 -2.47 -6.08 1.24
C GLU A 150 -1.04 -5.76 1.65
N ALA A 151 -0.16 -5.52 0.69
CA ALA A 151 1.15 -4.94 0.94
C ALA A 151 1.23 -3.55 0.33
N ILE A 152 1.53 -2.54 1.15
CA ILE A 152 1.82 -1.18 0.72
C ILE A 152 3.34 -1.03 0.73
N VAL A 153 3.94 -0.98 -0.45
CA VAL A 153 5.38 -0.82 -0.61
C VAL A 153 5.70 0.64 -0.88
N ARG A 154 6.62 1.21 -0.11
CA ARG A 154 7.09 2.58 -0.24
C ARG A 154 8.60 2.59 -0.36
N ILE A 155 9.13 3.32 -1.32
CA ILE A 155 10.56 3.57 -1.47
C ILE A 155 10.86 5.06 -1.46
N GLY A 156 12.02 5.42 -0.92
CA GLY A 156 12.69 6.69 -1.15
C GLY A 156 13.74 6.55 -2.25
N PHE A 157 13.91 7.60 -3.06
CA PHE A 157 14.90 7.71 -4.13
C PHE A 157 15.38 9.16 -4.29
#